data_AF-A0A502GTJ4-F1
#
_entry.id   AF-A0A502GTJ4-F1
#
_cell.length_a   1.000
_cell.length_b   1.000
_cell.length_c   1.000
_cell.angle_alpha   90.00
_cell.angle_beta   90.00
_cell.angle_gamma   90.00
#
_symmetry.space_group_name_H-M   'P 1'
#
loop_
_entity.id
_entity.type
_entity.pdbx_description
1 polymer ?
#
loop_
_entity_poly.entity_id
_entity_poly.type
_entity_poly.pdbx_seq_one_letter_code
_entity_poly.pdbx_strand_id
1 'polypeptide(L)'
;MCIVCQNTFTEVQLYKEYNYHSLLNQYTDRQGYQRCPERYGANAICAEGVDFTDHGFFAVLFFEDSKLAQVTLASRYDPDALAKIKSSLRHSFTMLLMTGSDSNLDLVNLQQKMKSDEEFTAALMDYELKELASGHLAYAYVEGINIGSGSVDAITASHRAHENDRQIEMVVSSGLLDLAFFLPKLDQKTDNP
;
A
#
# COMPACT_ATOMS: atom_id res chain seq x y z
N MET A 1 -15.05 -40.76 7.28
CA MET A 1 -15.36 -39.56 8.10
C MET A 1 -14.04 -38.82 8.25
N CYS A 2 -13.80 -37.75 7.48
CA CYS A 2 -12.55 -36.99 7.57
C CYS A 2 -12.71 -35.97 8.70
N ILE A 3 -12.04 -36.22 9.83
CA ILE A 3 -12.04 -35.37 11.01
C ILE A 3 -10.97 -34.30 10.78
N VAL A 4 -11.42 -33.06 10.60
CA VAL A 4 -10.67 -31.82 10.41
C VAL A 4 -9.91 -31.69 9.08
N CYS A 5 -10.60 -31.19 8.05
CA CYS A 5 -9.94 -30.32 7.07
C CYS A 5 -9.60 -29.02 7.82
N GLN A 6 -8.42 -28.95 8.45
CA GLN A 6 -7.85 -27.68 8.85
C GLN A 6 -7.52 -26.94 7.55
N ASN A 7 -8.46 -26.13 7.05
CA ASN A 7 -8.06 -24.98 6.26
C ASN A 7 -7.32 -24.09 7.25
N THR A 8 -6.00 -24.27 7.34
CA THR A 8 -5.12 -23.18 7.74
C THR A 8 -5.29 -22.13 6.66
N PHE A 9 -6.29 -21.26 6.80
CA PHE A 9 -6.17 -19.93 6.22
C PHE A 9 -4.90 -19.38 6.85
N THR A 10 -3.81 -19.37 6.10
CA THR A 10 -2.64 -18.60 6.47
C THR A 10 -3.14 -17.18 6.65
N GLU A 11 -3.16 -16.69 7.88
CA GLU A 11 -3.56 -15.32 8.17
C GLU A 11 -2.66 -14.41 7.32
N VAL A 12 -3.26 -13.75 6.32
CA VAL A 12 -2.51 -12.83 5.46
C VAL A 12 -2.43 -11.51 6.20
N GLN A 13 -1.22 -11.13 6.58
CA GLN A 13 -0.95 -9.89 7.30
C GLN A 13 -0.91 -8.72 6.32
N LEU A 14 -1.73 -7.69 6.54
CA LEU A 14 -1.63 -6.43 5.82
C LEU A 14 -0.36 -5.68 6.24
N TYR A 15 -0.14 -5.56 7.54
CA TYR A 15 1.04 -4.92 8.13
C TYR A 15 1.29 -5.44 9.54
N LYS A 16 2.51 -5.96 9.82
CA LYS A 16 2.88 -6.56 11.12
C LYS A 16 1.78 -7.47 11.68
N GLU A 17 1.19 -7.11 12.82
CA GLU A 17 0.14 -7.87 13.51
C GLU A 17 -1.29 -7.65 12.97
N TYR A 18 -1.48 -6.76 11.99
CA TYR A 18 -2.79 -6.51 11.40
C TYR A 18 -3.15 -7.55 10.34
N ASN A 19 -3.96 -8.52 10.76
CA ASN A 19 -4.43 -9.60 9.91
C ASN A 19 -5.62 -9.16 9.07
N TYR A 20 -5.56 -9.41 7.77
CA TYR A 20 -6.70 -9.24 6.88
C TYR A 20 -7.90 -10.05 7.37
N HIS A 21 -9.11 -9.50 7.20
CA HIS A 21 -10.38 -10.05 7.68
C HIS A 21 -10.54 -10.26 9.20
N SER A 22 -9.57 -9.81 10.01
CA SER A 22 -9.76 -9.73 11.46
C SER A 22 -11.00 -8.90 11.80
N LEU A 23 -11.74 -9.33 12.82
CA LEU A 23 -13.03 -8.75 13.15
C LEU A 23 -12.85 -7.41 13.87
N LEU A 24 -13.70 -6.43 13.57
CA LEU A 24 -13.71 -5.12 14.22
C LEU A 24 -13.71 -5.21 15.77
N ASN A 25 -14.42 -6.19 16.33
CA ASN A 25 -14.51 -6.37 17.78
C ASN A 25 -13.20 -6.84 18.45
N GLN A 26 -12.18 -7.21 17.68
CA GLN A 26 -10.84 -7.54 18.17
C GLN A 26 -9.99 -6.29 18.44
N TYR A 27 -10.43 -5.12 18.00
CA TYR A 27 -9.73 -3.84 18.12
C TYR A 27 -10.40 -2.98 19.18
N THR A 28 -9.97 -3.15 20.44
CA THR A 28 -10.62 -2.51 21.59
C THR A 28 -9.77 -1.40 22.22
N ASP A 29 -10.41 -0.44 22.89
CA ASP A 29 -9.76 0.63 23.68
C ASP A 29 -8.72 0.09 24.67
N ARG A 30 -8.97 -1.08 25.26
CA ARG A 30 -8.03 -1.71 26.21
C ARG A 30 -6.70 -2.13 25.58
N GLN A 31 -6.68 -2.31 24.26
CA GLN A 31 -5.49 -2.64 23.48
C GLN A 31 -4.87 -1.40 22.82
N GLY A 32 -5.34 -0.19 23.14
CA GLY A 32 -4.83 1.06 22.58
C GLY A 32 -5.47 1.48 21.25
N TYR A 33 -6.56 0.82 20.85
CA TYR A 33 -7.33 1.19 19.66
C TYR A 33 -8.42 2.18 20.00
N GLN A 34 -8.56 3.25 19.24
CA GLN A 34 -9.60 4.26 19.46
C GLN A 34 -10.30 4.59 18.15
N ARG A 35 -11.49 5.18 18.20
CA ARG A 35 -12.14 5.68 16.99
C ARG A 35 -11.29 6.78 16.36
N CYS A 36 -11.06 6.68 15.05
CA CYS A 36 -10.36 7.72 14.32
C CYS A 36 -11.16 9.04 14.28
N PRO A 37 -10.49 10.18 14.08
CA PRO A 37 -11.17 11.42 13.70
C PRO A 37 -12.06 11.22 12.47
N GLU A 38 -13.18 11.96 12.39
CA GLU A 38 -14.23 11.78 11.36
C GLU A 38 -13.71 11.81 9.91
N ARG A 39 -12.59 12.51 9.65
CA ARG A 39 -11.97 12.59 8.33
C ARG A 39 -11.56 11.23 7.74
N TYR A 40 -11.38 10.21 8.58
CA TYR A 40 -11.05 8.84 8.16
C TYR A 40 -12.30 7.94 8.02
N GLY A 41 -13.49 8.49 8.19
CA GLY A 41 -14.74 7.76 8.11
C GLY A 41 -15.23 7.21 9.45
N ALA A 42 -16.52 6.94 9.53
CA ALA A 42 -17.20 6.62 10.79
C ALA A 42 -16.75 5.31 11.43
N ASN A 43 -16.26 4.36 10.65
CA ASN A 43 -15.90 3.00 11.12
C ASN A 43 -14.39 2.77 11.19
N ALA A 44 -13.58 3.81 10.98
CA ALA A 44 -12.14 3.68 11.08
C ALA A 44 -11.71 3.60 12.56
N ILE A 45 -10.83 2.64 12.85
CA ILE A 45 -10.19 2.45 14.15
C ILE A 45 -8.73 2.79 14.04
N CYS A 46 -8.16 3.34 15.09
CA CYS A 46 -6.87 3.98 15.05
C CYS A 46 -5.98 3.56 16.20
N ALA A 47 -4.69 3.43 15.94
CA ALA A 47 -3.68 3.13 16.94
C ALA A 47 -2.48 4.07 16.79
N GLU A 48 -1.97 4.54 17.93
CA GLU A 48 -0.76 5.37 18.00
C GLU A 48 0.50 4.51 18.22
N GLY A 49 1.68 5.11 18.02
CA GLY A 49 2.96 4.48 18.34
C GLY A 49 3.36 3.36 17.37
N VAL A 50 2.91 3.43 16.12
CA VAL A 50 3.23 2.42 15.11
C VAL A 50 4.48 2.86 14.36
N ASP A 51 5.61 2.21 14.60
CA ASP A 51 6.86 2.55 13.91
C ASP A 51 7.00 1.81 12.57
N PHE A 52 7.45 2.52 11.54
CA PHE A 52 7.91 1.96 10.27
C PHE A 52 9.19 2.66 9.82
N THR A 53 10.26 1.90 9.55
CA THR A 53 11.57 2.45 9.14
C THR A 53 12.11 3.54 10.09
N ASP A 54 12.00 3.31 11.40
CA ASP A 54 12.38 4.25 12.47
C ASP A 54 11.64 5.61 12.43
N HIS A 55 10.49 5.66 11.75
CA HIS A 55 9.58 6.80 11.72
C HIS A 55 8.26 6.43 12.39
N GLY A 56 7.77 7.32 13.25
CA GLY A 56 6.53 7.12 13.98
C GLY A 56 5.31 7.44 13.12
N PHE A 57 4.38 6.49 13.06
CA PHE A 57 3.09 6.64 12.40
C PHE A 57 1.93 6.45 13.37
N PHE A 58 0.79 6.90 12.90
CA PHE A 58 -0.51 6.52 13.39
C PHE A 58 -1.13 5.52 12.42
N ALA A 59 -1.56 4.36 12.89
CA ALA A 59 -2.28 3.40 12.06
C ALA A 59 -3.77 3.74 12.02
N VAL A 60 -4.34 3.71 10.82
CA VAL A 60 -5.76 3.86 10.52
C VAL A 60 -6.24 2.56 9.90
N LEU A 61 -7.15 1.87 10.57
CA LEU A 61 -7.68 0.56 10.22
C LEU A 61 -9.06 0.77 9.61
N PHE A 62 -9.23 0.33 8.36
CA PHE A 62 -10.48 0.43 7.62
C PHE A 62 -11.14 -0.94 7.51
N PHE A 63 -12.44 -0.97 7.80
CA PHE A 63 -13.23 -2.18 7.88
C PHE A 63 -14.35 -2.18 6.84
N GLU A 64 -14.49 -3.31 6.15
CA GLU A 64 -15.61 -3.62 5.26
C GLU A 64 -16.36 -4.80 5.85
N ASP A 65 -17.69 -4.71 5.96
CA ASP A 65 -18.52 -5.73 6.62
C ASP A 65 -18.00 -6.18 8.00
N SER A 66 -17.49 -5.22 8.78
CA SER A 66 -16.87 -5.43 10.10
C SER A 66 -15.59 -6.29 10.10
N LYS A 67 -14.92 -6.41 8.95
CA LYS A 67 -13.67 -7.13 8.75
C LYS A 67 -12.59 -6.17 8.25
N LEU A 68 -11.37 -6.30 8.77
CA LEU A 68 -10.26 -5.45 8.37
C LEU A 68 -9.92 -5.68 6.88
N ALA A 69 -10.00 -4.63 6.07
CA ALA A 69 -9.71 -4.67 4.64
C ALA A 69 -8.44 -3.90 4.28
N GLN A 70 -8.17 -2.81 5.00
CA GLN A 70 -7.02 -1.94 4.74
C GLN A 70 -6.43 -1.38 6.03
N VAL A 71 -5.11 -1.23 6.05
CA VAL A 71 -4.36 -0.52 7.09
C VAL A 71 -3.62 0.63 6.44
N THR A 72 -3.76 1.84 6.94
CA THR A 72 -3.02 3.01 6.47
C THR A 72 -2.15 3.54 7.59
N LEU A 73 -0.85 3.64 7.34
CA LEU A 73 0.07 4.35 8.23
C LEU A 73 0.09 5.82 7.82
N ALA A 74 -0.37 6.71 8.69
CA ALA A 74 -0.46 8.13 8.45
C ALA A 74 0.55 8.90 9.30
N SER A 75 1.25 9.86 8.69
CA SER A 75 2.15 10.78 9.38
C SER A 75 2.18 12.14 8.69
N ARG A 76 2.88 13.11 9.30
CA ARG A 76 3.23 14.33 8.58
C ARG A 76 4.27 13.99 7.52
N TYR A 77 4.18 14.64 6.37
CA TYR A 77 5.17 14.49 5.33
C TYR A 77 6.55 14.94 5.82
N ASP A 78 7.52 14.05 5.67
CA ASP A 78 8.93 14.26 5.90
C ASP A 78 9.68 13.65 4.70
N PRO A 79 10.45 14.45 3.93
CA PRO A 79 11.23 13.95 2.80
C PRO A 79 12.21 12.83 3.16
N ASP A 80 12.80 12.87 4.34
CA ASP A 80 13.74 11.84 4.79
C ASP A 80 13.00 10.53 5.11
N ALA A 81 11.81 10.63 5.71
CA ALA A 81 10.94 9.48 5.93
C ALA A 81 10.49 8.88 4.58
N LEU A 82 10.05 9.70 3.63
CA LEU A 82 9.68 9.26 2.28
C LEU A 82 10.83 8.47 1.63
N ALA A 83 12.06 8.99 1.65
CA ALA A 83 13.22 8.32 1.06
C ALA A 83 13.52 6.97 1.74
N LYS A 84 13.46 6.90 3.08
CA LYS A 84 13.67 5.66 3.85
C LYS A 84 12.60 4.61 3.55
N ILE A 85 11.34 5.02 3.49
CA ILE A 85 10.19 4.15 3.17
C ILE A 85 10.39 3.57 1.77
N LYS A 86 10.65 4.41 0.77
CA LYS A 86 10.92 3.97 -0.61
C LYS A 86 12.06 2.95 -0.64
N SER A 87 13.16 3.22 0.06
CA SER A 87 14.29 2.30 0.14
C SER A 87 13.90 0.95 0.77
N SER A 88 13.13 0.98 1.86
CA SER A 88 12.68 -0.24 2.54
C SER A 88 11.72 -1.06 1.69
N LEU A 89 10.80 -0.41 0.96
CA LEU A 89 9.81 -1.08 0.13
C LEU A 89 10.47 -1.84 -1.03
N ARG A 90 11.53 -1.30 -1.63
CA ARG A 90 12.25 -1.93 -2.76
C ARG A 90 12.79 -3.34 -2.50
N HIS A 91 12.86 -3.77 -1.24
CA HIS A 91 13.29 -5.13 -0.89
C HIS A 91 12.25 -6.21 -1.17
N SER A 92 10.96 -5.89 -1.14
CA SER A 92 9.87 -6.86 -1.29
C SER A 92 8.79 -6.39 -2.27
N PHE A 93 8.75 -5.09 -2.53
CA PHE A 93 7.78 -4.44 -3.39
C PHE A 93 8.45 -3.80 -4.59
N THR A 94 7.70 -3.81 -5.69
CA THR A 94 8.07 -3.17 -6.94
C THR A 94 7.10 -2.03 -7.22
N MET A 95 7.65 -0.84 -7.46
CA MET A 95 6.88 0.34 -7.84
C MET A 95 6.44 0.22 -9.29
N LEU A 96 5.14 0.34 -9.56
CA LEU A 96 4.58 0.19 -10.91
C LEU A 96 4.12 1.52 -11.51
N LEU A 97 3.62 2.41 -10.68
CA LEU A 97 2.94 3.62 -11.12
C LEU A 97 3.28 4.76 -10.16
N MET A 98 3.46 5.94 -10.72
CA MET A 98 3.35 7.20 -9.98
C MET A 98 2.18 8.00 -10.54
N THR A 99 1.40 8.60 -9.67
CA THR A 99 0.23 9.40 -10.03
C THR A 99 0.37 10.78 -9.44
N GLY A 100 0.50 11.77 -10.31
CA GLY A 100 0.49 13.18 -9.95
C GLY A 100 -0.91 13.77 -10.01
N SER A 101 -0.99 15.09 -10.00
CA SER A 101 -2.30 15.79 -10.03
C SER A 101 -3.04 15.59 -11.36
N ASP A 102 -2.32 15.69 -12.47
CA ASP A 102 -2.91 15.71 -13.82
C ASP A 102 -2.37 14.61 -14.76
N SER A 103 -1.49 13.76 -14.25
CA SER A 103 -0.80 12.78 -15.09
C SER A 103 -0.41 11.55 -14.30
N ASN A 104 -0.08 10.48 -15.01
CA ASN A 104 0.46 9.25 -14.45
C ASN A 104 1.77 8.88 -15.17
N LEU A 105 2.75 8.39 -14.43
CA LEU A 105 3.96 7.80 -14.96
C LEU A 105 3.94 6.28 -14.71
N ASP A 106 3.70 5.53 -15.77
CA ASP A 106 3.76 4.07 -15.77
C ASP A 106 5.20 3.60 -15.89
N LEU A 107 5.74 3.00 -14.83
CA LEU A 107 7.14 2.57 -14.78
C LEU A 107 7.41 1.35 -15.66
N VAL A 108 6.40 0.49 -15.90
CA VAL A 108 6.52 -0.67 -16.78
C VAL A 108 6.71 -0.20 -18.22
N ASN A 109 5.92 0.78 -18.62
CA ASN A 109 6.01 1.40 -19.93
C ASN A 109 7.29 2.24 -20.08
N LEU A 110 7.67 2.98 -19.04
CA LEU A 110 8.88 3.80 -19.02
C LEU A 110 10.13 2.94 -19.23
N GLN A 111 10.25 1.80 -18.54
CA GLN A 111 11.39 0.90 -18.67
C GLN A 111 11.54 0.35 -20.10
N GLN A 112 10.44 0.16 -20.82
CA GLN A 112 10.47 -0.31 -22.22
C GLN A 112 10.89 0.78 -23.22
N LYS A 113 10.69 2.06 -22.86
CA LYS A 113 10.99 3.20 -23.73
C LYS A 113 12.42 3.72 -23.56
N MET A 114 12.96 3.62 -22.35
CA MET A 114 14.28 4.15 -22.02
C MET A 114 15.39 3.21 -22.48
N LYS A 115 16.51 3.79 -22.92
CA LYS A 115 17.62 3.01 -23.50
C LYS A 115 18.68 2.65 -22.47
N SER A 116 18.65 3.30 -21.31
CA SER A 116 19.58 3.09 -20.20
C SER A 116 18.89 3.28 -18.85
N ASP A 117 19.48 2.68 -17.81
CA ASP A 117 19.04 2.85 -16.43
C ASP A 117 19.19 4.31 -15.94
N GLU A 118 20.16 5.05 -16.50
CA GLU A 118 20.36 6.46 -16.21
C GLU A 118 19.22 7.32 -16.74
N GLU A 119 18.80 7.11 -18.00
CA GLU A 119 17.64 7.79 -18.59
C GLU A 119 16.35 7.47 -17.83
N PHE A 120 16.18 6.20 -17.44
CA PHE A 120 15.05 5.76 -16.63
C PHE A 120 15.01 6.45 -15.27
N THR A 121 16.14 6.49 -14.58
CA THR A 121 16.24 7.10 -13.24
C THR A 121 16.03 8.61 -13.31
N ALA A 122 16.59 9.28 -14.31
CA ALA A 122 16.39 10.72 -14.52
C ALA A 122 14.92 11.05 -14.76
N ALA A 123 14.25 10.32 -15.67
CA ALA A 123 12.83 10.54 -15.96
C ALA A 123 11.93 10.30 -14.73
N LEU A 124 12.27 9.30 -13.91
CA LEU A 124 11.58 9.03 -12.65
C LEU A 124 11.72 10.18 -11.66
N MET A 125 12.96 10.65 -11.44
CA MET A 125 13.26 11.74 -10.51
C MET A 125 12.64 13.06 -10.95
N ASP A 126 12.67 13.38 -12.23
CA ASP A 126 12.08 14.60 -12.78
C ASP A 126 10.56 14.63 -12.56
N TYR A 127 9.89 13.50 -12.80
CA TYR A 127 8.46 13.37 -12.55
C TYR A 127 8.13 13.49 -11.06
N GLU A 128 8.87 12.78 -10.20
CA GLU A 128 8.70 12.83 -8.74
C GLU A 128 8.84 14.26 -8.21
N LEU A 129 9.92 14.96 -8.58
CA LEU A 129 10.18 16.32 -8.13
C LEU A 129 9.07 17.28 -8.58
N LYS A 130 8.60 17.15 -9.83
CA LYS A 130 7.53 17.97 -10.39
C LYS A 130 6.21 17.78 -9.63
N GLU A 131 5.82 16.54 -9.34
CA GLU A 131 4.54 16.26 -8.71
C GLU A 131 4.58 16.47 -7.18
N LEU A 132 5.71 16.26 -6.52
CA LEU A 132 5.88 16.71 -5.13
C LEU A 132 5.75 18.24 -5.01
N ALA A 133 6.27 18.99 -5.98
CA ALA A 133 6.12 20.45 -6.03
C ALA A 133 4.68 20.89 -6.33
N SER A 134 3.86 20.06 -7.00
CA SER A 134 2.43 20.31 -7.21
C SER A 134 1.60 20.05 -5.94
N GLY A 135 2.16 19.36 -4.96
CA GLY A 135 1.55 19.10 -3.65
C GLY A 135 0.75 17.80 -3.58
N HIS A 136 0.76 17.00 -4.64
CA HIS A 136 0.14 15.68 -4.68
C HIS A 136 0.98 14.69 -5.49
N LEU A 137 1.33 13.58 -4.87
CA LEU A 137 1.98 12.47 -5.54
C LEU A 137 1.64 11.15 -4.84
N ALA A 138 1.10 10.21 -5.60
CA ALA A 138 0.87 8.84 -5.18
C ALA A 138 1.84 7.87 -5.88
N TYR A 139 2.17 6.79 -5.20
CA TYR A 139 3.02 5.70 -5.69
C TYR A 139 2.30 4.38 -5.46
N ALA A 140 2.17 3.57 -6.50
CA ALA A 140 1.61 2.23 -6.39
C ALA A 140 2.72 1.18 -6.41
N TYR A 141 2.76 0.37 -5.36
CA TYR A 141 3.69 -0.72 -5.15
C TYR A 141 2.94 -2.04 -5.07
N VAL A 142 3.57 -3.10 -5.57
CA VAL A 142 3.02 -4.46 -5.49
C VAL A 142 4.12 -5.41 -5.04
N GLU A 143 3.77 -6.29 -4.10
CA GLU A 143 4.68 -7.31 -3.58
C GLU A 143 4.97 -8.40 -4.62
N GLY A 144 6.18 -8.96 -4.59
CA GLY A 144 6.48 -10.23 -5.28
C GLY A 144 6.59 -10.17 -6.81
N ILE A 145 6.30 -9.03 -7.44
CA ILE A 145 6.42 -8.85 -8.89
C ILE A 145 7.75 -8.21 -9.29
N ASN A 146 8.18 -8.43 -10.54
CA ASN A 146 9.32 -7.74 -11.13
C ASN A 146 8.95 -7.14 -12.50
N ILE A 147 9.38 -5.90 -12.74
CA ILE A 147 9.20 -5.20 -14.00
C ILE A 147 10.12 -5.85 -15.05
N GLY A 148 9.55 -6.29 -16.17
CA GLY A 148 10.29 -7.01 -17.22
C GLY A 148 9.78 -8.44 -17.48
N SER A 149 8.85 -8.95 -16.68
CA SER A 149 8.25 -10.28 -16.87
C SER A 149 7.26 -10.39 -18.05
N GLY A 150 7.20 -9.41 -18.96
CA GLY A 150 6.29 -9.41 -20.12
C GLY A 150 4.95 -8.70 -19.90
N SER A 151 4.85 -7.81 -18.91
CA SER A 151 3.73 -6.88 -18.78
C SER A 151 3.94 -5.65 -19.65
N VAL A 152 2.85 -5.06 -20.16
CA VAL A 152 2.90 -3.90 -21.07
C VAL A 152 2.71 -2.57 -20.34
N ASP A 153 2.10 -2.62 -19.15
CA ASP A 153 1.76 -1.49 -18.30
C ASP A 153 1.62 -1.92 -16.83
N ALA A 154 1.44 -0.95 -15.93
CA ALA A 154 1.25 -1.12 -14.50
C ALA A 154 0.01 -1.96 -14.17
N ILE A 155 -1.07 -1.82 -14.95
CA ILE A 155 -2.32 -2.56 -14.75
C ILE A 155 -2.04 -4.05 -14.97
N THR A 156 -1.56 -4.42 -16.14
CA THR A 156 -1.23 -5.80 -16.50
C THR A 156 -0.16 -6.41 -15.60
N ALA A 157 0.79 -5.60 -15.07
CA ALA A 157 1.72 -6.04 -14.03
C ALA A 157 1.02 -6.33 -12.69
N SER A 158 0.16 -5.43 -12.22
CA SER A 158 -0.62 -5.63 -10.98
C SER A 158 -1.53 -6.87 -11.06
N HIS A 159 -2.13 -7.12 -12.24
CA HIS A 159 -2.94 -8.32 -12.50
C HIS A 159 -2.16 -9.64 -12.38
N ARG A 160 -0.82 -9.64 -12.37
CA ARG A 160 0.01 -10.84 -12.17
C ARG A 160 0.35 -11.14 -10.72
N ALA A 161 0.14 -10.20 -9.81
CA ALA A 161 0.31 -10.45 -8.37
C ALA A 161 -0.54 -11.65 -7.93
N HIS A 162 -0.07 -12.44 -6.98
CA HIS A 162 -0.86 -13.49 -6.36
C HIS A 162 -1.97 -12.91 -5.49
N GLU A 163 -2.95 -13.74 -5.11
CA GLU A 163 -4.10 -13.31 -4.30
C GLU A 163 -3.68 -12.75 -2.93
N ASN A 164 -2.56 -13.22 -2.39
CA ASN A 164 -2.03 -12.82 -1.09
C ASN A 164 -0.91 -11.77 -1.18
N ASP A 165 -0.56 -11.32 -2.39
CA ASP A 165 0.47 -10.29 -2.57
C ASP A 165 -0.12 -8.94 -2.23
N ARG A 166 0.50 -8.25 -1.27
CA ARG A 166 0.04 -6.94 -0.83
C ARG A 166 0.26 -5.89 -1.91
N GLN A 167 -0.68 -4.94 -1.95
CA GLN A 167 -0.47 -3.68 -2.63
C GLN A 167 -0.28 -2.59 -1.60
N ILE A 168 0.63 -1.67 -1.92
CA ILE A 168 0.86 -0.48 -1.13
C ILE A 168 0.61 0.73 -2.01
N GLU A 169 -0.29 1.60 -1.56
CA GLU A 169 -0.43 2.94 -2.09
C GLU A 169 0.20 3.92 -1.10
N MET A 170 1.27 4.57 -1.53
CA MET A 170 1.91 5.64 -0.77
C MET A 170 1.46 6.98 -1.33
N VAL A 171 0.90 7.87 -0.52
CA VAL A 171 0.39 9.16 -0.97
C VAL A 171 1.04 10.28 -0.17
N VAL A 172 1.62 11.23 -0.88
CA VAL A 172 2.01 12.53 -0.35
C VAL A 172 0.98 13.54 -0.81
N SER A 173 0.22 14.11 0.12
CA SER A 173 -0.80 15.11 -0.20
C SER A 173 -1.03 16.05 0.97
N SER A 174 -1.14 17.35 0.70
CA SER A 174 -1.47 18.36 1.72
C SER A 174 -0.57 18.32 2.96
N GLY A 175 0.72 17.98 2.79
CA GLY A 175 1.69 17.86 3.88
C GLY A 175 1.54 16.61 4.76
N LEU A 176 0.76 15.63 4.31
CA LEU A 176 0.64 14.31 4.93
C LEU A 176 1.34 13.25 4.06
N LEU A 177 1.79 12.19 4.72
CA LEU A 177 2.32 10.98 4.11
C LEU A 177 1.51 9.79 4.62
N ASP A 178 0.75 9.18 3.72
CA ASP A 178 -0.08 8.02 3.98
C ASP A 178 0.48 6.81 3.26
N LEU A 179 0.50 5.65 3.93
CA LEU A 179 0.96 4.38 3.39
C LEU A 179 -0.12 3.33 3.60
N ALA A 180 -0.95 3.10 2.59
CA ALA A 180 -2.08 2.18 2.64
C ALA A 180 -1.69 0.79 2.16
N PHE A 181 -1.93 -0.24 2.99
CA PHE A 181 -1.70 -1.65 2.73
C PHE A 181 -3.05 -2.35 2.54
N PHE A 182 -3.23 -3.04 1.41
CA PHE A 182 -4.48 -3.74 1.07
C PHE A 182 -4.24 -4.92 0.12
N LEU A 183 -5.27 -5.76 -0.06
CA LEU A 183 -5.23 -7.01 -0.84
C LEU A 183 -6.37 -7.02 -1.89
N PRO A 184 -6.24 -6.28 -3.00
CA PRO A 184 -7.38 -5.99 -3.88
C PRO A 184 -7.94 -7.21 -4.62
N LYS A 185 -7.20 -8.33 -4.67
CA LYS A 185 -7.63 -9.56 -5.35
C LYS A 185 -8.36 -10.53 -4.43
N LEU A 186 -8.19 -10.40 -3.12
CA LEU A 186 -8.79 -11.33 -2.18
C LEU A 186 -10.30 -11.04 -2.04
N ASP A 187 -10.71 -9.76 -2.11
CA ASP A 187 -12.12 -9.34 -2.11
C ASP A 187 -12.87 -9.67 -3.42
N GLN A 188 -12.18 -9.68 -4.57
CA GLN A 188 -12.80 -9.97 -5.87
C GLN A 188 -13.34 -11.40 -6.02
N LYS A 189 -12.97 -12.30 -5.09
CA LYS A 189 -13.39 -13.71 -5.11
C LYS A 189 -14.59 -13.98 -4.19
N THR A 190 -14.86 -13.10 -3.23
CA THR A 190 -16.02 -13.22 -2.32
C THR A 190 -17.36 -12.84 -2.98
N ASP A 191 -17.32 -12.23 -4.17
CA ASP A 191 -18.49 -11.80 -4.94
C ASP A 191 -18.91 -12.74 -6.09
N ASN A 192 -18.36 -13.96 -6.16
CA ASN A 192 -18.88 -14.99 -7.08
C ASN A 192 -19.83 -15.94 -6.32
N PRO A 193 -21.16 -15.84 -6.53
CA PRO A 193 -22.14 -16.74 -5.93
C PRO A 193 -22.03 -18.19 -6.41
#